data_AF-A0A0D3HXH5-F1
#
_entry.id   AF-A0A0D3HXH5-F1
#
_cell.length_a   1.000
_cell.length_b   1.000
_cell.length_c   1.000
_cell.angle_alpha   90.00
_cell.angle_beta   90.00
_cell.angle_gamma   90.00
#
_symmetry.space_group_name_H-M   'P 1'
#
loop_
_entity.id
_entity.type
_entity.pdbx_description
1 polymer ?
#
loop_
_entity_poly.entity_id
_entity_poly.type
_entity_poly.pdbx_seq_one_letter_code
_entity_poly.pdbx_strand_id
1 'polypeptide(L)'
;MLRAACALRAAPRACAGSLHRAPPAVARASCPAGSRGSLLRPAARQLSTAAAEEAGLLARGQFDAGFFQGTALFAGVVLGAMAASDEQRASAINGLLAGFRSLGVSDRISDRQLIEDFLRKNVAAAANVVMASPVFYFLFAGITGESVVVSSLRAITGTMRIVPFMGAFYGLFAVCSPFLVDFFMARGQGYEEATGTAGLAMILSGFVAIEAVVELRGCGVLFSQMTAASFAIFIPALIGRLACGVLLQQQKTGSSEEASLLPASWQEGPTWQAHTYMLFDQLHIGQDFAVTTCGTTVFQYILNAVTFVLLTKGRASSLGDMARFMVGGMGGTLGSGMAQFGKTLFMRTGFGFAWNLASSQPVQMPAFDAALARCPA
;
A
#
# COMPACT_ATOMS: atom_id res chain seq x y z
N MET A 1 19.92 -23.68 -44.52
CA MET A 1 20.53 -22.43 -45.06
C MET A 1 20.49 -21.42 -43.92
N LEU A 2 21.54 -20.98 -43.23
CA LEU A 2 22.99 -20.97 -43.39
C LEU A 2 23.63 -21.35 -42.03
N ARG A 3 24.73 -22.11 -42.06
CA ARG A 3 25.67 -22.34 -40.95
C ARG A 3 26.81 -21.32 -41.03
N ALA A 4 27.31 -20.86 -39.88
CA ALA A 4 28.74 -20.61 -39.55
C ALA A 4 28.78 -20.15 -38.06
N ALA A 5 29.36 -20.81 -37.06
CA ALA A 5 30.57 -21.64 -36.84
C ALA A 5 31.87 -20.85 -36.53
N CYS A 6 32.62 -21.40 -35.56
CA CYS A 6 33.95 -21.06 -34.99
C CYS A 6 33.97 -19.97 -33.89
N ALA A 7 34.24 -20.21 -32.60
CA ALA A 7 35.13 -21.14 -31.85
C ALA A 7 36.63 -20.80 -31.90
N LEU A 8 37.24 -20.51 -30.74
CA LEU A 8 38.60 -20.88 -30.25
C LEU A 8 38.89 -20.01 -28.98
N ARG A 9 38.88 -20.53 -27.74
CA ARG A 9 39.76 -21.47 -27.00
C ARG A 9 40.91 -20.78 -26.23
N ALA A 10 41.04 -21.29 -25.00
CA ALA A 10 42.27 -21.53 -24.22
C ALA A 10 42.81 -20.42 -23.29
N ALA A 11 42.72 -20.73 -21.98
CA ALA A 11 43.58 -20.24 -20.91
C ALA A 11 45.05 -20.71 -21.11
N PRO A 12 45.99 -20.21 -20.29
CA PRO A 12 46.48 -21.09 -19.23
C PRO A 12 46.77 -20.43 -17.86
N ARG A 13 46.85 -21.31 -16.86
CA ARG A 13 47.31 -21.16 -15.47
C ARG A 13 48.79 -20.71 -15.38
N ALA A 14 49.19 -20.07 -14.27
CA ALA A 14 50.02 -20.72 -13.22
C ALA A 14 50.71 -19.74 -12.24
N CYS A 15 50.81 -20.21 -10.97
CA CYS A 15 51.84 -19.95 -9.94
C CYS A 15 51.94 -18.56 -9.29
N ALA A 16 52.40 -18.37 -8.05
CA ALA A 16 52.65 -19.17 -6.84
C ALA A 16 53.37 -18.21 -5.86
N GLY A 17 53.19 -18.37 -4.54
CA GLY A 17 54.01 -17.73 -3.49
C GLY A 17 53.18 -16.89 -2.50
N SER A 18 52.81 -17.37 -1.30
CA SER A 18 53.67 -17.62 -0.11
C SER A 18 54.51 -16.40 0.30
N LEU A 19 54.18 -15.76 1.44
CA LEU A 19 55.10 -15.57 2.58
C LEU A 19 54.52 -14.67 3.68
N HIS A 20 54.61 -15.19 4.91
CA HIS A 20 54.61 -14.50 6.19
C HIS A 20 55.39 -13.17 6.20
N ARG A 21 54.89 -12.17 6.96
CA ARG A 21 55.58 -11.49 8.09
C ARG A 21 54.87 -10.19 8.53
N ALA A 22 54.39 -10.16 9.77
CA ALA A 22 54.55 -8.98 10.67
C ALA A 22 56.04 -8.85 11.06
N PRO A 23 56.58 -7.81 11.76
CA PRO A 23 56.01 -6.71 12.58
C PRO A 23 56.78 -5.34 12.32
N PRO A 24 56.99 -4.35 13.23
CA PRO A 24 56.53 -4.14 14.61
C PRO A 24 55.98 -2.74 14.98
N ALA A 25 55.42 -2.71 16.20
CA ALA A 25 55.13 -1.54 17.00
C ALA A 25 56.39 -0.75 17.38
N VAL A 26 56.28 0.58 17.40
CA VAL A 26 57.21 1.47 18.10
C VAL A 26 56.39 2.31 19.09
N ALA A 27 56.87 2.33 20.33
CA ALA A 27 56.27 2.95 21.47
C ALA A 27 56.67 4.44 21.64
N ARG A 28 55.73 5.18 22.24
CA ARG A 28 55.89 6.34 23.15
C ARG A 28 56.61 7.61 22.66
N ALA A 29 55.85 8.70 22.63
CA ALA A 29 56.25 9.95 23.27
C ALA A 29 55.08 10.50 24.10
N SER A 30 55.35 10.77 25.36
CA SER A 30 54.44 11.31 26.37
C SER A 30 55.04 12.58 26.98
N CYS A 31 54.13 13.45 27.45
CA CYS A 31 54.29 14.58 28.39
C CYS A 31 54.27 16.01 27.78
N PRO A 32 53.85 17.05 28.54
CA PRO A 32 52.66 17.11 29.41
C PRO A 32 51.88 18.46 29.36
N ALA A 33 50.68 18.42 29.92
CA ALA A 33 49.90 19.46 30.64
C ALA A 33 49.88 20.94 30.15
N GLY A 34 48.67 21.39 29.81
CA GLY A 34 48.31 22.80 29.71
C GLY A 34 46.80 22.99 29.83
N SER A 35 46.28 22.88 31.05
CA SER A 35 44.89 23.12 31.42
C SER A 35 44.47 24.58 31.16
N ARG A 36 43.61 24.80 30.16
CA ARG A 36 42.59 25.85 30.19
C ARG A 36 41.27 25.23 29.73
N GLY A 37 40.40 24.94 30.70
CA GLY A 37 39.02 24.63 30.41
C GLY A 37 38.33 25.82 29.76
N SER A 38 37.55 25.56 28.72
CA SER A 38 36.47 26.43 28.31
C SER A 38 35.26 25.56 28.02
N LEU A 39 34.20 25.85 28.76
CA LEU A 39 32.95 25.12 29.01
C LEU A 39 32.04 24.89 27.78
N LEU A 40 32.55 24.96 26.56
CA LEU A 40 31.77 24.84 25.31
C LEU A 40 31.76 23.44 24.69
N ARG A 41 32.55 22.50 25.22
CA ARG A 41 32.69 21.14 24.67
C ARG A 41 31.56 20.14 25.03
N PRO A 42 30.86 20.21 26.18
CA PRO A 42 29.76 19.28 26.46
C PRO A 42 28.57 19.55 25.53
N ALA A 43 28.21 20.83 25.35
CA ALA A 43 27.08 21.25 24.53
C ALA A 43 27.29 20.92 23.05
N ALA A 44 28.48 21.18 22.49
CA ALA A 44 28.78 20.85 21.09
C ALA A 44 28.78 19.33 20.82
N ARG A 45 29.22 18.53 21.80
CA ARG A 45 29.20 17.06 21.68
C ARG A 45 27.77 16.52 21.83
N GLN A 46 26.98 17.06 22.77
CA GLN A 46 25.56 16.75 22.94
C GLN A 46 24.72 17.17 21.73
N LEU A 47 25.00 18.33 21.13
CA LEU A 47 24.37 18.77 19.88
C LEU A 47 24.77 17.87 18.70
N SER A 48 26.03 17.41 18.63
CA SER A 48 26.47 16.48 17.58
C SER A 48 25.87 15.08 17.72
N THR A 49 25.66 14.60 18.94
CA THR A 49 25.01 13.32 19.20
C THR A 49 23.51 13.42 18.99
N ALA A 50 22.88 14.51 19.41
CA ALA A 50 21.46 14.76 19.17
C ALA A 50 21.17 14.89 17.66
N ALA A 51 22.00 15.61 16.92
CA ALA A 51 21.87 15.73 15.46
C ALA A 51 22.11 14.40 14.73
N ALA A 52 23.02 13.55 15.23
CA ALA A 52 23.25 12.21 14.68
C ALA A 52 22.11 11.23 15.01
N GLU A 53 21.55 11.31 16.20
CA GLU A 53 20.36 10.55 16.61
C GLU A 53 19.13 10.99 15.81
N GLU A 54 18.94 12.30 15.62
CA GLU A 54 17.89 12.88 14.79
C GLU A 54 18.03 12.45 13.32
N ALA A 55 19.23 12.57 12.74
CA ALA A 55 19.49 12.10 11.38
C ALA A 55 19.27 10.59 11.23
N GLY A 56 19.64 9.79 12.24
CA GLY A 56 19.36 8.36 12.29
C GLY A 56 17.87 8.05 12.38
N LEU A 57 17.11 8.83 13.14
CA LEU A 57 15.66 8.69 13.27
C LEU A 57 14.93 9.10 11.99
N LEU A 58 15.33 10.20 11.36
CA LEU A 58 14.78 10.66 10.08
C LEU A 58 15.04 9.64 8.96
N ALA A 59 16.25 9.06 8.93
CA ALA A 59 16.58 7.99 7.98
C ALA A 59 15.74 6.73 8.22
N ARG A 60 15.58 6.30 9.47
CA ARG A 60 14.75 5.12 9.83
C ARG A 60 13.26 5.34 9.61
N GLY A 61 12.80 6.57 9.84
CA GLY A 61 11.46 7.05 9.55
C GLY A 61 11.20 7.28 8.06
N GLN A 62 12.23 7.25 7.22
CA GLN A 62 12.12 7.41 5.76
C GLN A 62 11.51 8.76 5.34
N PHE A 63 11.99 9.85 5.94
CA PHE A 63 11.70 11.22 5.51
C PHE A 63 12.49 11.56 4.24
N ASP A 64 12.06 10.98 3.11
CA ASP A 64 12.70 11.13 1.81
C ASP A 64 11.92 12.10 0.88
N ALA A 65 12.42 12.30 -0.35
CA ALA A 65 11.76 13.15 -1.33
C ALA A 65 10.31 12.71 -1.64
N GLY A 66 10.03 11.40 -1.59
CA GLY A 66 8.69 10.87 -1.82
C GLY A 66 7.72 11.28 -0.72
N PHE A 67 8.18 11.31 0.54
CA PHE A 67 7.39 11.83 1.66
C PHE A 67 6.96 13.28 1.41
N PHE A 68 7.91 14.17 1.10
CA PHE A 68 7.61 15.58 0.88
C PHE A 68 6.73 15.82 -0.36
N GLN A 69 6.96 15.10 -1.45
CA GLN A 69 6.10 15.16 -2.65
C GLN A 69 4.65 14.76 -2.32
N GLY A 70 4.49 13.66 -1.58
CA GLY A 70 3.19 13.17 -1.14
C GLY A 70 2.48 14.15 -0.23
N THR A 71 3.18 14.71 0.77
CA THR A 71 2.63 15.73 1.67
C THR A 71 2.23 17.00 0.93
N ALA A 72 3.05 17.48 0.00
CA ALA A 72 2.74 18.67 -0.80
C ALA A 72 1.50 18.44 -1.67
N LEU A 73 1.37 17.28 -2.30
CA LEU A 73 0.19 16.94 -3.09
C LEU A 73 -1.06 16.81 -2.21
N PHE A 74 -0.95 16.11 -1.07
CA PHE A 74 -2.06 15.97 -0.13
C PHE A 74 -2.56 17.34 0.35
N ALA A 75 -1.64 18.20 0.79
CA ALA A 75 -1.96 19.56 1.20
C ALA A 75 -2.59 20.36 0.05
N GLY A 76 -2.06 20.26 -1.17
CA GLY A 76 -2.61 20.92 -2.34
C GLY A 76 -4.05 20.51 -2.66
N VAL A 77 -4.36 19.20 -2.59
CA VAL A 77 -5.70 18.67 -2.80
C VAL A 77 -6.66 19.14 -1.71
N VAL A 78 -6.25 19.04 -0.43
CA VAL A 78 -7.07 19.47 0.71
C VAL A 78 -7.35 20.97 0.66
N LEU A 79 -6.31 21.79 0.50
CA LEU A 79 -6.45 23.24 0.41
C LEU A 79 -7.24 23.67 -0.82
N GLY A 80 -7.05 23.01 -1.97
CA GLY A 80 -7.83 23.25 -3.18
C GLY A 80 -9.30 22.90 -3.00
N ALA A 81 -9.61 21.76 -2.35
CA ALA A 81 -10.98 21.35 -2.06
C ALA A 81 -11.67 22.29 -1.04
N MET A 82 -10.92 22.84 -0.08
CA MET A 82 -11.41 23.83 0.88
C MET A 82 -11.59 25.22 0.26
N ALA A 83 -10.76 25.59 -0.72
CA ALA A 83 -10.84 26.88 -1.40
C ALA A 83 -11.97 26.94 -2.45
N ALA A 84 -12.36 25.79 -3.01
CA ALA A 84 -13.40 25.71 -4.03
C ALA A 84 -14.80 25.59 -3.40
N SER A 85 -15.76 26.39 -3.89
CA SER A 85 -17.16 26.26 -3.46
C SER A 85 -17.75 24.91 -3.88
N ASP A 86 -18.81 24.47 -3.21
CA ASP A 86 -19.51 23.23 -3.58
C ASP A 86 -20.08 23.33 -5.00
N GLU A 87 -20.52 24.51 -5.45
CA GLU A 87 -21.02 24.72 -6.82
C GLU A 87 -19.92 24.61 -7.86
N GLN A 88 -18.71 25.12 -7.58
CA GLN A 88 -17.56 25.00 -8.46
C GLN A 88 -17.16 23.53 -8.63
N ARG A 89 -17.13 22.80 -7.51
CA ARG A 89 -16.83 21.36 -7.52
C ARG A 89 -17.92 20.55 -8.23
N ALA A 90 -19.20 20.86 -8.00
CA ALA A 90 -20.31 20.24 -8.71
C ALA A 90 -20.28 20.54 -10.22
N SER A 91 -19.88 21.75 -10.63
CA SER A 91 -19.69 22.10 -12.04
C SER A 91 -18.54 21.31 -12.66
N ALA A 92 -17.45 21.05 -11.93
CA ALA A 92 -16.36 20.21 -12.40
C ALA A 92 -16.80 18.75 -12.60
N ILE A 93 -17.61 18.21 -11.67
CA ILE A 93 -18.22 16.88 -11.82
C ILE A 93 -19.08 16.83 -13.08
N ASN A 94 -19.95 17.81 -13.30
CA ASN A 94 -20.77 17.87 -14.52
C ASN A 94 -19.92 17.98 -15.80
N GLY A 95 -18.80 18.71 -15.74
CA GLY A 95 -17.82 18.77 -16.82
C GLY A 95 -17.20 17.40 -17.13
N LEU A 96 -16.91 16.60 -16.10
CA LEU A 96 -16.44 15.23 -16.27
C LEU A 96 -17.50 14.32 -16.91
N LEU A 97 -18.77 14.47 -16.53
CA LEU A 97 -19.88 13.73 -17.16
C LEU A 97 -20.00 14.07 -18.65
N ALA A 98 -20.01 15.36 -18.99
CA ALA A 98 -19.99 15.80 -20.38
C ALA A 98 -18.77 15.24 -21.13
N GLY A 99 -17.61 15.17 -20.47
CA GLY A 99 -16.42 14.49 -20.95
C GLY A 99 -16.68 13.02 -21.28
N PHE A 100 -17.21 12.23 -20.35
CA PHE A 100 -17.55 10.81 -20.56
C PHE A 100 -18.49 10.62 -21.75
N ARG A 101 -19.55 11.43 -21.84
CA ARG A 101 -20.50 11.39 -22.96
C ARG A 101 -19.83 11.72 -24.28
N SER A 102 -19.00 12.77 -24.33
CA SER A 102 -18.28 13.16 -25.54
C SER A 102 -17.27 12.11 -26.02
N LEU A 103 -16.74 11.31 -25.09
CA LEU A 103 -15.79 10.24 -25.37
C LEU A 103 -16.46 8.89 -25.67
N GLY A 104 -17.80 8.83 -25.64
CA GLY A 104 -18.57 7.68 -26.12
C GLY A 104 -19.13 6.75 -25.05
N VAL A 105 -19.17 7.14 -23.77
CA VAL A 105 -19.94 6.39 -22.76
C VAL A 105 -21.42 6.53 -23.07
N SER A 106 -22.07 5.43 -23.44
CA SER A 106 -23.46 5.45 -23.88
C SER A 106 -24.46 5.65 -22.73
N ASP A 107 -25.70 6.01 -23.08
CA ASP A 107 -26.81 6.20 -22.14
C ASP A 107 -27.25 4.92 -21.43
N ARG A 108 -26.65 3.75 -21.74
CA ARG A 108 -26.83 2.50 -20.97
C ARG A 108 -26.40 2.66 -19.52
N ILE A 109 -25.43 3.54 -19.26
CA ILE A 109 -25.04 3.96 -17.91
C ILE A 109 -25.63 5.34 -17.70
N SER A 110 -26.49 5.51 -16.70
CA SER A 110 -27.08 6.81 -16.35
C SER A 110 -26.03 7.79 -15.80
N ASP A 111 -26.29 9.10 -15.92
CA ASP A 111 -25.43 10.12 -15.29
C ASP A 111 -25.36 9.94 -13.77
N ARG A 112 -26.46 9.48 -13.17
CA ARG A 112 -26.50 9.14 -11.75
C ARG A 112 -25.50 8.03 -11.40
N GLN A 113 -25.49 6.94 -12.16
CA GLN A 113 -24.51 5.85 -11.98
C GLN A 113 -23.08 6.34 -12.21
N LEU A 114 -22.82 7.19 -13.21
CA LEU A 114 -21.50 7.80 -13.42
C LEU A 114 -21.01 8.56 -12.18
N ILE A 115 -21.88 9.35 -11.56
CA ILE A 115 -21.52 10.10 -10.34
C ILE A 115 -21.39 9.15 -9.13
N GLU A 116 -22.38 8.31 -8.85
CA GLU A 116 -22.43 7.50 -7.63
C GLU A 116 -21.42 6.35 -7.67
N ASP A 117 -21.47 5.52 -8.72
CA ASP A 117 -20.73 4.25 -8.75
C ASP A 117 -19.28 4.40 -9.17
N PHE A 118 -18.97 5.41 -9.98
CA PHE A 118 -17.63 5.61 -10.50
C PHE A 118 -16.91 6.77 -9.82
N LEU A 119 -17.47 7.98 -9.80
CA LEU A 119 -16.76 9.12 -9.24
C LEU A 119 -16.76 9.10 -7.70
N ARG A 120 -17.95 9.07 -7.07
CA ARG A 120 -18.11 9.18 -5.61
C ARG A 120 -17.47 8.00 -4.89
N LYS A 121 -17.78 6.77 -5.31
CA LYS A 121 -17.21 5.55 -4.70
C LYS A 121 -15.68 5.52 -4.78
N ASN A 122 -15.07 5.87 -5.93
CA ASN A 122 -13.61 5.84 -6.05
C ASN A 122 -12.92 6.95 -5.23
N VAL A 123 -13.50 8.16 -5.16
CA VAL A 123 -12.96 9.23 -4.30
C VAL A 123 -13.04 8.84 -2.83
N ALA A 124 -14.16 8.25 -2.41
CA ALA A 124 -14.36 7.77 -1.05
C ALA A 124 -13.41 6.60 -0.73
N ALA A 125 -13.27 5.62 -1.64
CA ALA A 125 -12.35 4.50 -1.47
C ALA A 125 -10.89 4.98 -1.35
N ALA A 126 -10.48 5.97 -2.16
CA ALA A 126 -9.15 6.57 -2.06
C ALA A 126 -8.90 7.21 -0.69
N ALA A 127 -9.87 7.98 -0.18
CA ALA A 127 -9.78 8.59 1.14
C ALA A 127 -9.72 7.52 2.24
N ASN A 128 -10.57 6.49 2.17
CA ASN A 128 -10.64 5.42 3.15
C ASN A 128 -9.33 4.63 3.24
N VAL A 129 -8.71 4.32 2.10
CA VAL A 129 -7.38 3.67 2.10
C VAL A 129 -6.34 4.57 2.75
N VAL A 130 -6.26 5.84 2.36
CA VAL A 130 -5.30 6.79 2.96
C VAL A 130 -5.49 6.89 4.48
N MET A 131 -6.72 6.88 4.97
CA MET A 131 -7.03 6.90 6.40
C MET A 131 -6.66 5.59 7.12
N ALA A 132 -6.76 4.45 6.44
CA ALA A 132 -6.40 3.14 7.00
C ALA A 132 -4.90 2.82 6.90
N SER A 133 -4.20 3.38 5.93
CA SER A 133 -2.78 3.15 5.64
C SER A 133 -1.82 3.29 6.82
N PRO A 134 -2.00 4.24 7.77
CA PRO A 134 -1.14 4.33 8.95
C PRO A 134 -1.09 3.02 9.75
N VAL A 135 -2.21 2.31 9.88
CA VAL A 135 -2.28 1.03 10.60
C VAL A 135 -1.44 -0.02 9.89
N PHE A 136 -1.54 -0.10 8.56
CA PHE A 136 -0.74 -1.02 7.77
C PHE A 136 0.76 -0.79 7.96
N TYR A 137 1.22 0.45 7.76
CA TYR A 137 2.66 0.76 7.81
C TYR A 137 3.23 0.67 9.23
N PHE A 138 2.45 1.03 10.26
CA PHE A 138 2.84 0.82 11.65
C PHE A 138 3.07 -0.66 11.95
N LEU A 139 2.10 -1.50 11.58
CA LEU A 139 2.17 -2.94 11.85
C LEU A 139 3.27 -3.61 11.02
N PHE A 140 3.41 -3.25 9.74
CA PHE A 140 4.49 -3.74 8.89
C PHE A 140 5.87 -3.42 9.49
N ALA A 141 6.10 -2.18 9.94
CA ALA A 141 7.35 -1.81 10.60
C ALA A 141 7.61 -2.64 11.87
N GLY A 142 6.58 -2.90 12.66
CA GLY A 142 6.63 -3.82 13.80
C GLY A 142 6.98 -5.26 13.42
N ILE A 143 6.45 -5.78 12.30
CA ILE A 143 6.83 -7.11 11.77
C ILE A 143 8.33 -7.17 11.47
N THR A 144 8.88 -6.10 10.91
CA THR A 144 10.31 -5.99 10.58
C THR A 144 11.23 -5.73 11.77
N GLY A 145 10.69 -5.64 12.99
CA GLY A 145 11.47 -5.50 14.22
C GLY A 145 11.84 -4.06 14.59
N GLU A 146 11.16 -3.06 14.01
CA GLU A 146 11.38 -1.66 14.37
C GLU A 146 10.74 -1.31 15.74
N SER A 147 11.29 -0.27 16.39
CA SER A 147 10.72 0.25 17.63
C SER A 147 9.38 0.96 17.39
N VAL A 148 8.55 1.06 18.42
CA VAL A 148 7.25 1.75 18.36
C VAL A 148 7.39 3.17 17.79
N VAL A 149 8.42 3.92 18.20
CA VAL A 149 8.66 5.28 17.69
C VAL A 149 8.93 5.28 16.19
N VAL A 150 9.81 4.40 15.70
CA VAL A 150 10.11 4.30 14.26
C VAL A 150 8.88 3.82 13.48
N SER A 151 8.12 2.88 14.03
CA SER A 151 6.87 2.39 13.43
C SER A 151 5.83 3.50 13.30
N SER A 152 5.69 4.38 14.30
CA SER A 152 4.81 5.56 14.22
C SER A 152 5.26 6.54 13.14
N LEU A 153 6.56 6.79 13.02
CA LEU A 153 7.08 7.65 11.95
C LEU A 153 6.83 7.02 10.56
N ARG A 154 7.07 5.71 10.42
CA ARG A 154 6.80 4.96 9.19
C ARG A 154 5.31 4.91 8.85
N ALA A 155 4.43 4.91 9.84
CA ALA A 155 2.99 5.02 9.63
C ALA A 155 2.63 6.29 8.85
N ILE A 156 3.23 7.42 9.26
CA ILE A 156 3.00 8.73 8.65
C ILE A 156 3.70 8.81 7.29
N THR A 157 5.00 8.49 7.25
CA THR A 157 5.79 8.67 6.02
C THR A 157 5.40 7.69 4.93
N GLY A 158 5.07 6.44 5.28
CA GLY A 158 4.52 5.44 4.36
C GLY A 158 3.21 5.91 3.73
N THR A 159 2.29 6.42 4.56
CA THR A 159 0.99 6.94 4.08
C THR A 159 1.18 8.12 3.14
N MET A 160 2.00 9.11 3.50
CA MET A 160 2.20 10.27 2.62
C MET A 160 2.86 9.89 1.29
N ARG A 161 3.83 8.96 1.29
CA ARG A 161 4.51 8.50 0.05
C ARG A 161 3.57 7.87 -0.97
N ILE A 162 2.46 7.27 -0.53
CA ILE A 162 1.52 6.64 -1.45
C ILE A 162 0.44 7.56 -1.97
N VAL A 163 0.15 8.70 -1.33
CA VAL A 163 -0.96 9.60 -1.71
C VAL A 163 -1.01 9.89 -3.23
N PRO A 164 0.10 10.25 -3.91
CA PRO A 164 0.06 10.51 -5.35
C PRO A 164 -0.36 9.30 -6.19
N PHE A 165 0.10 8.12 -5.80
CA PHE A 165 -0.16 6.88 -6.51
C PHE A 165 -1.56 6.34 -6.21
N MET A 166 -2.06 6.51 -4.99
CA MET A 166 -3.44 6.19 -4.61
C MET A 166 -4.44 7.05 -5.37
N GLY A 167 -4.17 8.36 -5.47
CA GLY A 167 -4.99 9.27 -6.27
C GLY A 167 -4.99 8.89 -7.75
N ALA A 168 -3.83 8.53 -8.31
CA ALA A 168 -3.73 8.05 -9.68
C ALA A 168 -4.49 6.72 -9.87
N PHE A 169 -4.32 5.75 -8.97
CA PHE A 169 -4.97 4.44 -9.05
C PHE A 169 -6.50 4.58 -9.04
N TYR A 170 -7.07 5.19 -8.01
CA TYR A 170 -8.52 5.36 -7.90
C TYR A 170 -9.09 6.35 -8.92
N GLY A 171 -8.33 7.39 -9.29
CA GLY A 171 -8.72 8.30 -10.37
C GLY A 171 -8.83 7.60 -11.72
N LEU A 172 -7.90 6.68 -12.02
CA LEU A 172 -7.96 5.88 -13.24
C LEU A 172 -9.12 4.88 -13.20
N PHE A 173 -9.43 4.28 -12.04
CA PHE A 173 -10.66 3.50 -11.91
C PHE A 173 -11.91 4.35 -12.14
N ALA A 174 -11.97 5.57 -11.60
CA ALA A 174 -13.11 6.47 -11.77
C ALA A 174 -13.30 6.89 -13.25
N VAL A 175 -12.22 7.07 -14.00
CA VAL A 175 -12.25 7.55 -15.38
C VAL A 175 -12.37 6.40 -16.39
N CYS A 176 -11.64 5.30 -16.24
CA CYS A 176 -11.59 4.23 -17.24
C CYS A 176 -12.70 3.19 -17.07
N SER A 177 -13.15 2.91 -15.84
CA SER A 177 -14.15 1.86 -15.60
C SER A 177 -15.49 2.10 -16.32
N PRO A 178 -16.03 3.34 -16.42
CA PRO A 178 -17.27 3.57 -17.18
C PRO A 178 -17.23 3.06 -18.62
N PHE A 179 -16.09 3.25 -19.32
CA PHE A 179 -15.91 2.79 -20.69
C PHE A 179 -15.88 1.27 -20.80
N LEU A 180 -15.22 0.60 -19.84
CA LEU A 180 -15.17 -0.85 -19.81
C LEU A 180 -16.53 -1.46 -19.46
N VAL A 181 -17.25 -0.87 -18.50
CA VAL A 181 -18.60 -1.30 -18.14
C VAL A 181 -19.53 -1.15 -19.34
N ASP A 182 -19.52 0.00 -20.02
CA ASP A 182 -20.37 0.20 -21.20
C ASP A 182 -20.02 -0.78 -22.34
N PHE A 183 -18.73 -1.05 -22.55
CA PHE A 183 -18.26 -2.04 -23.51
C PHE A 183 -18.78 -3.46 -23.21
N PHE A 184 -18.75 -3.87 -21.94
CA PHE A 184 -19.25 -5.18 -21.53
C PHE A 184 -20.78 -5.27 -21.56
N MET A 185 -21.48 -4.20 -21.18
CA MET A 185 -22.94 -4.10 -21.32
C MET A 185 -23.37 -4.16 -22.79
N ALA A 186 -22.62 -3.53 -23.70
CA ALA A 186 -22.86 -3.63 -25.14
C ALA A 186 -22.72 -5.06 -25.68
N ARG A 187 -22.06 -5.96 -24.93
CA ARG A 187 -21.91 -7.39 -25.24
C ARG A 187 -22.92 -8.29 -24.53
N GLY A 188 -23.91 -7.70 -23.85
CA GLY A 188 -25.03 -8.42 -23.24
C GLY A 188 -24.86 -8.75 -21.75
N GLN A 189 -23.79 -8.27 -21.09
CA GLN A 189 -23.68 -8.40 -19.64
C GLN A 189 -24.62 -7.42 -18.92
N GLY A 190 -25.20 -7.86 -17.79
CA GLY A 190 -25.92 -6.97 -16.88
C GLY A 190 -24.97 -5.97 -16.20
N TYR A 191 -25.50 -4.86 -15.67
CA TYR A 191 -24.69 -3.78 -15.08
C TYR A 191 -23.73 -4.26 -13.98
N GLU A 192 -24.22 -5.06 -13.03
CA GLU A 192 -23.40 -5.59 -11.93
C GLU A 192 -22.29 -6.54 -12.43
N GLU A 193 -22.62 -7.43 -13.36
CA GLU A 193 -21.66 -8.36 -13.96
C GLU A 193 -20.60 -7.61 -14.77
N ALA A 194 -21.01 -6.61 -15.55
CA ALA A 194 -20.13 -5.75 -16.32
C ALA A 194 -19.20 -4.93 -15.41
N THR A 195 -19.71 -4.45 -14.27
CA THR A 195 -18.93 -3.73 -13.25
C THR A 195 -17.86 -4.63 -12.63
N GLY A 196 -18.22 -5.84 -12.20
CA GLY A 196 -17.25 -6.81 -11.69
C GLY A 196 -16.19 -7.20 -12.74
N THR A 197 -16.63 -7.46 -13.97
CA THR A 197 -15.75 -7.83 -15.09
C THR A 197 -14.80 -6.69 -15.45
N ALA A 198 -15.28 -5.45 -15.50
CA ALA A 198 -14.47 -4.26 -15.74
C ALA A 198 -13.42 -4.06 -14.64
N GLY A 199 -13.80 -4.22 -13.37
CA GLY A 199 -12.87 -4.12 -12.24
C GLY A 199 -11.74 -5.15 -12.33
N LEU A 200 -12.07 -6.41 -12.65
CA LEU A 200 -11.06 -7.45 -12.87
C LEU A 200 -10.19 -7.16 -14.09
N ALA A 201 -10.77 -6.70 -15.20
CA ALA A 201 -10.01 -6.34 -16.40
C ALA A 201 -9.01 -5.20 -16.12
N MET A 202 -9.41 -4.19 -15.34
CA MET A 202 -8.52 -3.13 -14.88
C MET A 202 -7.34 -3.70 -14.09
N ILE A 203 -7.60 -4.56 -13.10
CA ILE A 203 -6.55 -5.17 -12.27
C ILE A 203 -5.61 -6.06 -13.10
N LEU A 204 -6.15 -6.88 -14.00
CA LEU A 204 -5.34 -7.79 -14.82
C LEU A 204 -4.53 -7.08 -15.90
N SER A 205 -4.84 -5.81 -16.18
CA SER A 205 -4.06 -4.99 -17.08
C SER A 205 -2.85 -4.34 -16.39
N GLY A 206 -2.19 -3.41 -17.07
CA GLY A 206 -1.03 -2.68 -16.52
C GLY A 206 -1.31 -1.85 -15.25
N PHE A 207 -2.57 -1.60 -14.87
CA PHE A 207 -2.90 -0.80 -13.68
C PHE A 207 -2.38 -1.41 -12.37
N VAL A 208 -2.24 -2.74 -12.28
CA VAL A 208 -1.64 -3.38 -11.10
C VAL A 208 -0.19 -2.94 -10.85
N ALA A 209 0.51 -2.42 -11.86
CA ALA A 209 1.84 -1.86 -11.68
C ALA A 209 1.82 -0.57 -10.82
N ILE A 210 0.76 0.24 -10.90
CA ILE A 210 0.61 1.44 -10.05
C ILE A 210 0.44 1.02 -8.59
N GLU A 211 -0.43 0.04 -8.34
CA GLU A 211 -0.57 -0.55 -7.00
C GLU A 211 0.73 -1.18 -6.51
N ALA A 212 1.51 -1.80 -7.41
CA ALA A 212 2.80 -2.36 -7.03
C ALA A 212 3.77 -1.27 -6.57
N VAL A 213 3.73 -0.10 -7.21
CA VAL A 213 4.48 1.08 -6.78
C VAL A 213 3.97 1.58 -5.43
N VAL A 214 2.65 1.68 -5.21
CA VAL A 214 2.05 2.05 -3.91
C VAL A 214 2.63 1.17 -2.79
N GLU A 215 2.52 -0.14 -2.93
CA GLU A 215 2.93 -1.10 -1.91
C GLU A 215 4.41 -0.99 -1.56
N LEU A 216 5.26 -0.98 -2.59
CA LEU A 216 6.70 -0.93 -2.40
C LEU A 216 7.12 0.42 -1.83
N ARG A 217 6.62 1.54 -2.38
CA ARG A 217 6.99 2.88 -1.95
C ARG A 217 6.56 3.17 -0.52
N GLY A 218 5.35 2.76 -0.13
CA GLY A 218 4.89 2.92 1.24
C GLY A 218 5.76 2.20 2.27
N CYS A 219 6.34 1.05 1.88
CA CYS A 219 7.28 0.31 2.70
C CYS A 219 8.74 0.81 2.58
N GLY A 220 9.02 1.78 1.70
CA GLY A 220 10.36 2.31 1.43
C GLY A 220 11.22 1.48 0.48
N VAL A 221 10.61 0.63 -0.33
CA VAL A 221 11.25 -0.06 -1.45
C VAL A 221 11.02 0.75 -2.72
N LEU A 222 12.07 0.95 -3.50
CA LEU A 222 11.97 1.54 -4.83
C LEU A 222 11.59 0.46 -5.83
N PHE A 223 10.67 0.78 -6.75
CA PHE A 223 10.34 -0.13 -7.86
C PHE A 223 11.58 -0.54 -8.67
N SER A 224 12.58 0.34 -8.78
CA SER A 224 13.87 0.08 -9.42
C SER A 224 14.75 -0.98 -8.74
N GLN A 225 14.39 -1.41 -7.53
CA GLN A 225 15.04 -2.51 -6.81
C GLN A 225 14.46 -3.88 -7.20
N MET A 226 13.30 -3.92 -7.85
CA MET A 226 12.71 -5.18 -8.31
C MET A 226 13.59 -5.86 -9.35
N THR A 227 13.89 -7.14 -9.12
CA THR A 227 14.42 -8.05 -10.12
C THR A 227 13.28 -8.72 -10.89
N ALA A 228 13.58 -9.33 -12.04
CA ALA A 228 12.59 -10.11 -12.80
C ALA A 228 11.95 -11.21 -11.93
N ALA A 229 12.73 -11.83 -11.03
CA ALA A 229 12.24 -12.86 -10.11
C ALA A 229 11.28 -12.27 -9.05
N SER A 230 11.62 -11.14 -8.42
CA SER A 230 10.68 -10.50 -7.50
C SER A 230 9.41 -10.08 -8.22
N PHE A 231 9.52 -9.58 -9.46
CA PHE A 231 8.39 -9.11 -10.24
C PHE A 231 7.42 -10.25 -10.59
N ALA A 232 7.95 -11.39 -11.00
CA ALA A 232 7.17 -12.58 -11.35
C ALA A 232 6.37 -13.16 -10.18
N ILE A 233 6.80 -12.95 -8.92
CA ILE A 233 6.04 -13.36 -7.73
C ILE A 233 5.11 -12.24 -7.24
N PHE A 234 5.63 -11.02 -7.20
CA PHE A 234 4.94 -9.89 -6.58
C PHE A 234 3.66 -9.52 -7.32
N ILE A 235 3.70 -9.47 -8.66
CA ILE A 235 2.53 -9.07 -9.45
C ILE A 235 1.36 -10.05 -9.31
N PRO A 236 1.54 -11.38 -9.51
CA PRO A 236 0.44 -12.33 -9.28
C PRO A 236 -0.11 -12.29 -7.84
N ALA A 237 0.77 -12.15 -6.84
CA ALA A 237 0.34 -12.01 -5.46
C ALA A 237 -0.48 -10.72 -5.27
N LEU A 238 -0.07 -9.63 -5.88
CA LEU A 238 -0.78 -8.35 -5.81
C LEU A 238 -2.16 -8.43 -6.48
N ILE A 239 -2.26 -9.05 -7.66
CA ILE A 239 -3.52 -9.31 -8.35
C ILE A 239 -4.46 -10.11 -7.44
N GLY A 240 -3.97 -11.20 -6.85
CA GLY A 240 -4.76 -12.02 -5.93
C GLY A 240 -5.26 -11.23 -4.73
N ARG A 241 -4.41 -10.37 -4.15
CA ARG A 241 -4.81 -9.49 -3.06
C ARG A 241 -5.89 -8.48 -3.47
N LEU A 242 -5.74 -7.85 -4.63
CA LEU A 242 -6.70 -6.87 -5.13
C LEU A 242 -8.07 -7.53 -5.41
N ALA A 243 -8.06 -8.68 -6.09
CA ALA A 243 -9.26 -9.43 -6.41
C ALA A 243 -9.99 -9.94 -5.16
N CYS A 244 -9.27 -10.40 -4.14
CA CYS A 244 -9.88 -10.95 -2.92
C CYS A 244 -10.30 -9.91 -1.88
N GLY A 245 -10.01 -8.61 -2.07
CA GLY A 245 -10.26 -7.63 -1.01
C GLY A 245 -10.50 -6.21 -1.47
N VAL A 246 -9.67 -5.65 -2.36
CA VAL A 246 -9.78 -4.24 -2.73
C VAL A 246 -11.06 -3.95 -3.51
N LEU A 247 -11.45 -4.82 -4.45
CA LEU A 247 -12.72 -4.67 -5.17
C LEU A 247 -13.92 -4.77 -4.23
N LEU A 248 -13.91 -5.71 -3.28
CA LEU A 248 -14.98 -5.86 -2.29
C LEU A 248 -15.10 -4.59 -1.41
N GLN A 249 -13.98 -4.07 -0.92
CA GLN A 249 -13.98 -2.86 -0.08
C GLN A 249 -14.41 -1.60 -0.87
N GLN A 250 -14.07 -1.52 -2.15
CA GLN A 250 -14.54 -0.45 -3.03
C GLN A 250 -16.04 -0.52 -3.27
N GLN A 251 -16.58 -1.73 -3.53
CA GLN A 251 -18.03 -1.94 -3.69
C GLN A 251 -18.81 -1.61 -2.42
N LYS A 252 -18.24 -1.93 -1.25
CA LYS A 252 -18.83 -1.64 0.07
C LYS A 252 -18.89 -0.15 0.40
N THR A 253 -18.07 0.68 -0.24
CA THR A 253 -18.01 2.11 0.12
C THR A 253 -19.35 2.80 -0.18
N GLY A 254 -20.03 3.24 0.87
CA GLY A 254 -21.36 3.86 0.78
C GLY A 254 -22.53 2.88 0.58
N SER A 255 -22.31 1.57 0.69
CA SER A 255 -23.40 0.57 0.71
C SER A 255 -23.98 0.43 2.11
N SER A 256 -25.31 0.35 2.22
CA SER A 256 -26.01 0.08 3.49
C SER A 256 -26.17 -1.41 3.80
N GLU A 257 -25.84 -2.29 2.86
CA GLU A 257 -25.98 -3.74 3.02
C GLU A 257 -24.70 -4.34 3.59
N GLU A 258 -24.64 -4.55 4.90
CA GLU A 258 -23.63 -5.38 5.53
C GLU A 258 -24.19 -6.79 5.80
N ALA A 259 -23.65 -7.78 5.10
CA ALA A 259 -23.92 -9.17 5.43
C ALA A 259 -23.27 -9.50 6.78
N SER A 260 -24.11 -9.64 7.83
CA SER A 260 -23.64 -10.02 9.16
C SER A 260 -22.89 -11.36 9.12
N LEU A 261 -21.76 -11.43 9.81
CA LEU A 261 -21.01 -12.68 9.96
C LEU A 261 -21.75 -13.64 10.90
N LEU A 262 -22.50 -13.09 11.86
CA LEU A 262 -23.16 -13.86 12.90
C LEU A 262 -24.61 -14.17 12.51
N PRO A 263 -25.16 -15.32 12.95
CA PRO A 263 -26.55 -15.66 12.66
C PRO A 263 -27.51 -14.62 13.24
N ALA A 264 -28.56 -14.26 12.52
CA ALA A 264 -29.58 -13.32 13.00
C ALA A 264 -30.23 -13.77 14.32
N SER A 265 -30.31 -15.08 14.57
CA SER A 265 -30.80 -15.65 15.82
C SER A 265 -30.00 -15.24 17.06
N TRP A 266 -28.78 -14.74 16.89
CA TRP A 266 -27.97 -14.23 18.00
C TRP A 266 -28.43 -12.87 18.51
N GLN A 267 -29.19 -12.09 17.72
CA GLN A 267 -29.75 -10.81 18.15
C GLN A 267 -30.66 -10.96 19.37
N GLU A 268 -31.49 -12.00 19.37
CA GLU A 268 -32.45 -12.31 20.43
C GLU A 268 -31.97 -13.46 21.34
N GLY A 269 -30.71 -13.85 21.20
CA GLY A 269 -30.10 -14.94 21.96
C GLY A 269 -29.80 -14.58 23.42
N PRO A 270 -29.23 -15.51 24.20
CA PRO A 270 -28.70 -15.23 25.53
C PRO A 270 -27.77 -14.01 25.53
N THR A 271 -27.67 -13.30 26.65
CA THR A 271 -27.00 -11.98 26.77
C THR A 271 -25.62 -11.92 26.10
N TRP A 272 -24.80 -12.97 26.21
CA TRP A 272 -23.48 -12.99 25.58
C TRP A 272 -23.55 -13.04 24.04
N GLN A 273 -24.53 -13.73 23.44
CA GLN A 273 -24.74 -13.79 21.99
C GLN A 273 -25.24 -12.44 21.48
N ALA A 274 -26.24 -11.87 22.14
CA ALA A 274 -26.76 -10.55 21.79
C ALA A 274 -25.69 -9.47 21.90
N HIS A 275 -24.87 -9.47 22.96
CA HIS A 275 -23.75 -8.55 23.10
C HIS A 275 -22.66 -8.77 22.04
N THR A 276 -22.35 -10.02 21.70
CA THR A 276 -21.38 -10.34 20.64
C THR A 276 -21.90 -9.88 19.28
N TYR A 277 -23.19 -10.09 19.00
CA TYR A 277 -23.84 -9.61 17.80
C TYR A 277 -23.80 -8.09 17.69
N MET A 278 -24.22 -7.38 18.74
CA MET A 278 -24.14 -5.93 18.82
C MET A 278 -22.71 -5.41 18.62
N LEU A 279 -21.72 -6.06 19.23
CA LEU A 279 -20.33 -5.67 19.07
C LEU A 279 -19.87 -5.82 17.61
N PHE A 280 -20.20 -6.94 16.96
CA PHE A 280 -19.81 -7.17 15.57
C PHE A 280 -20.49 -6.19 14.63
N ASP A 281 -21.77 -5.87 14.88
CA ASP A 281 -22.53 -4.87 14.13
C ASP A 281 -21.95 -3.46 14.31
N GLN A 282 -21.70 -3.03 15.55
CA GLN A 282 -21.09 -1.73 15.86
C GLN A 282 -19.67 -1.57 15.29
N LEU A 283 -18.92 -2.67 15.22
CA LEU A 283 -17.57 -2.71 14.67
C LEU A 283 -17.54 -3.01 13.17
N HIS A 284 -18.70 -3.17 12.53
CA HIS A 284 -18.85 -3.49 11.11
C HIS A 284 -18.17 -4.82 10.69
N ILE A 285 -18.00 -5.76 11.63
CA ILE A 285 -17.34 -7.06 11.42
C ILE A 285 -18.32 -8.03 10.74
N GLY A 286 -18.43 -7.89 9.41
CA GLY A 286 -19.28 -8.71 8.55
C GLY A 286 -18.53 -9.81 7.76
N GLN A 287 -19.26 -10.47 6.86
CA GLN A 287 -18.70 -11.47 5.95
C GLN A 287 -17.60 -10.89 5.06
N ASP A 288 -17.80 -9.68 4.52
CA ASP A 288 -16.81 -9.01 3.67
C ASP A 288 -15.52 -8.71 4.41
N PHE A 289 -15.60 -8.37 5.71
CA PHE A 289 -14.41 -8.18 6.54
C PHE A 289 -13.63 -9.49 6.69
N ALA A 290 -14.32 -10.61 6.93
CA ALA A 290 -13.70 -11.92 7.05
C ALA A 290 -13.09 -12.38 5.71
N VAL A 291 -13.83 -12.25 4.61
CA VAL A 291 -13.35 -12.59 3.25
C VAL A 291 -12.15 -11.72 2.88
N THR A 292 -12.22 -10.41 3.10
CA THR A 292 -11.11 -9.49 2.84
C THR A 292 -9.90 -9.86 3.69
N THR A 293 -10.07 -10.09 4.99
CA THR A 293 -8.96 -10.40 5.91
C THR A 293 -8.30 -11.72 5.55
N CYS A 294 -9.07 -12.80 5.47
CA CYS A 294 -8.54 -14.13 5.17
C CYS A 294 -8.02 -14.23 3.74
N GLY A 295 -8.79 -13.75 2.76
CA GLY A 295 -8.47 -13.78 1.34
C GLY A 295 -7.21 -12.99 1.00
N THR A 296 -7.00 -11.83 1.65
CA THR A 296 -5.80 -11.01 1.40
C THR A 296 -4.56 -11.48 2.16
N THR A 297 -4.69 -12.26 3.24
CA THR A 297 -3.56 -12.61 4.11
C THR A 297 -2.50 -13.45 3.40
N VAL A 298 -2.91 -14.47 2.64
CA VAL A 298 -1.95 -15.33 1.92
C VAL A 298 -1.13 -14.53 0.92
N PHE A 299 -1.81 -13.70 0.13
CA PHE A 299 -1.15 -12.83 -0.84
C PHE A 299 -0.28 -11.78 -0.16
N GLN A 300 -0.75 -11.17 0.93
CA GLN A 300 0.05 -10.21 1.69
C GLN A 300 1.29 -10.86 2.28
N TYR A 301 1.22 -12.13 2.72
CA TYR A 301 2.39 -12.81 3.25
C TYR A 301 3.50 -12.92 2.20
N ILE A 302 3.12 -13.23 0.96
CA ILE A 302 4.03 -13.27 -0.19
C ILE A 302 4.57 -11.85 -0.48
N LEU A 303 3.71 -10.84 -0.51
CA LEU A 303 4.12 -9.45 -0.74
C LEU A 303 5.10 -8.97 0.34
N ASN A 304 4.81 -9.23 1.61
CA ASN A 304 5.67 -8.91 2.75
C ASN A 304 7.03 -9.59 2.62
N ALA A 305 7.07 -10.86 2.20
CA ALA A 305 8.31 -11.60 1.99
C ALA A 305 9.19 -10.94 0.92
N VAL A 306 8.59 -10.61 -0.24
CA VAL A 306 9.31 -9.94 -1.33
C VAL A 306 9.77 -8.55 -0.88
N THR A 307 8.89 -7.75 -0.29
CA THR A 307 9.22 -6.40 0.20
C THR A 307 10.34 -6.44 1.22
N PHE A 308 10.30 -7.36 2.19
CA PHE A 308 11.36 -7.50 3.19
C PHE A 308 12.71 -7.90 2.58
N VAL A 309 12.72 -8.85 1.66
CA VAL A 309 13.95 -9.27 0.96
C VAL A 309 14.51 -8.11 0.12
N LEU A 310 13.64 -7.31 -0.51
CA LEU A 310 14.06 -6.11 -1.24
C LEU A 310 14.59 -5.01 -0.32
N LEU A 311 13.99 -4.81 0.87
CA LEU A 311 14.51 -3.87 1.86
C LEU A 311 15.90 -4.24 2.36
N THR A 312 16.17 -5.54 2.53
CA THR A 312 17.42 -6.03 3.13
C THR A 312 18.53 -6.26 2.12
N LYS A 313 18.20 -6.76 0.92
CA LYS A 313 19.18 -7.14 -0.11
C LYS A 313 19.12 -6.28 -1.37
N GLY A 314 18.07 -5.49 -1.56
CA GLY A 314 17.86 -4.69 -2.76
C GLY A 314 17.97 -5.53 -4.04
N ARG A 315 18.76 -5.05 -4.99
CA ARG A 315 19.00 -5.71 -6.29
C ARG A 315 19.79 -7.02 -6.20
N ALA A 316 20.45 -7.29 -5.09
CA ALA A 316 21.16 -8.56 -4.87
C ALA A 316 20.21 -9.69 -4.44
N SER A 317 18.91 -9.42 -4.33
CA SER A 317 17.90 -10.42 -4.00
C SER A 317 17.78 -11.51 -5.07
N SER A 318 17.58 -12.75 -4.61
CA SER A 318 17.33 -13.91 -5.47
C SER A 318 15.98 -14.55 -5.17
N LEU A 319 15.49 -15.36 -6.11
CA LEU A 319 14.28 -16.17 -5.91
C LEU A 319 14.42 -17.09 -4.68
N GLY A 320 15.62 -17.64 -4.48
CA GLY A 320 15.92 -18.49 -3.32
C GLY A 320 15.81 -17.75 -1.99
N ASP A 321 16.12 -16.45 -1.94
CA ASP A 321 15.95 -15.65 -0.72
C ASP A 321 14.48 -15.45 -0.36
N MET A 322 13.64 -15.19 -1.38
CA MET A 322 12.19 -15.05 -1.20
C MET A 322 11.57 -16.37 -0.74
N ALA A 323 11.94 -17.48 -1.38
CA ALA A 323 11.46 -18.82 -1.01
C ALA A 323 11.87 -19.18 0.43
N ARG A 324 13.12 -18.91 0.82
CA ARG A 324 13.59 -19.13 2.19
C ARG A 324 12.82 -18.28 3.19
N PHE A 325 12.51 -17.03 2.87
CA PHE A 325 11.70 -16.19 3.76
C PHE A 325 10.27 -16.71 3.87
N MET A 326 9.64 -17.10 2.76
CA MET A 326 8.26 -17.61 2.78
C MET A 326 8.14 -18.91 3.61
N VAL A 327 9.13 -19.79 3.58
CA VAL A 327 9.12 -21.05 4.34
C VAL A 327 9.66 -20.88 5.76
N GLY A 328 10.73 -20.12 5.91
CA GLY A 328 11.52 -20.03 7.14
C GLY A 328 11.32 -18.75 7.96
N GLY A 329 10.55 -17.78 7.46
CA GLY A 329 10.46 -16.45 8.04
C GLY A 329 11.83 -15.76 8.18
N MET A 330 11.93 -14.81 9.11
CA MET A 330 13.19 -14.13 9.43
C MET A 330 14.21 -15.05 10.11
N GLY A 331 13.76 -16.10 10.80
CA GLY A 331 14.61 -17.02 11.57
C GLY A 331 15.11 -18.24 10.78
N GLY A 332 14.69 -18.42 9.54
CA GLY A 332 15.10 -19.55 8.69
C GLY A 332 14.49 -20.91 9.08
N THR A 333 13.45 -20.94 9.92
CA THR A 333 12.79 -22.17 10.41
C THR A 333 11.30 -22.15 10.14
N LEU A 334 10.67 -23.33 10.02
CA LEU A 334 9.22 -23.43 9.79
C LEU A 334 8.41 -22.71 10.87
N GLY A 335 8.82 -22.82 12.14
CA GLY A 335 8.19 -22.10 13.25
C GLY A 335 8.28 -20.58 13.10
N SER A 336 9.42 -20.06 12.60
CA SER A 336 9.54 -18.64 12.28
C SER A 336 8.68 -18.24 11.08
N GLY A 337 8.52 -19.09 10.05
CA GLY A 337 7.59 -18.87 8.95
C GLY A 337 6.14 -18.76 9.42
N MET A 338 5.68 -19.72 10.22
CA MET A 338 4.35 -19.71 10.85
C MET A 338 4.11 -18.44 11.69
N ALA A 339 5.10 -18.04 12.49
CA ALA A 339 5.01 -16.80 13.27
C ALA A 339 4.90 -15.56 12.37
N GLN A 340 5.60 -15.52 11.24
CA GLN A 340 5.51 -14.41 10.28
C GLN A 340 4.17 -14.39 9.54
N PHE A 341 3.61 -15.55 9.23
CA PHE A 341 2.26 -15.65 8.70
C PHE A 341 1.23 -15.12 9.70
N GLY A 342 1.31 -15.54 10.97
CA GLY A 342 0.43 -15.03 12.03
C GLY A 342 0.54 -13.52 12.24
N LYS A 343 1.76 -12.98 12.19
CA LYS A 343 1.99 -11.52 12.19
C LYS A 343 1.35 -10.83 10.99
N THR A 344 1.42 -11.44 9.81
CA THR A 344 0.79 -10.91 8.59
C THR A 344 -0.73 -10.95 8.70
N LEU A 345 -1.30 -12.02 9.23
CA LEU A 345 -2.73 -12.10 9.53
C LEU A 345 -3.15 -10.96 10.46
N PHE A 346 -2.46 -10.77 11.57
CA PHE A 346 -2.74 -9.66 12.50
C PHE A 346 -2.65 -8.29 11.83
N MET A 347 -1.62 -8.07 11.00
CA MET A 347 -1.47 -6.84 10.22
C MET A 347 -2.66 -6.63 9.27
N ARG A 348 -3.11 -7.68 8.57
CA ARG A 348 -4.26 -7.61 7.67
C ARG A 348 -5.57 -7.41 8.42
N THR A 349 -5.75 -8.05 9.56
CA THR A 349 -6.91 -7.81 10.43
C THR A 349 -6.95 -6.36 10.90
N GLY A 350 -5.83 -5.80 11.37
CA GLY A 350 -5.75 -4.41 11.82
C GLY A 350 -6.03 -3.41 10.70
N PHE A 351 -5.37 -3.57 9.54
CA PHE A 351 -5.61 -2.70 8.38
C PHE A 351 -7.02 -2.85 7.82
N GLY A 352 -7.49 -4.10 7.67
CA GLY A 352 -8.85 -4.40 7.21
C GLY A 352 -9.90 -3.81 8.14
N PHE A 353 -9.66 -3.83 9.45
CA PHE A 353 -10.57 -3.23 10.44
C PHE A 353 -10.63 -1.71 10.29
N ALA A 354 -9.46 -1.06 10.18
CA ALA A 354 -9.40 0.40 9.99
C ALA A 354 -10.05 0.84 8.68
N TRP A 355 -9.80 0.11 7.59
CA TRP A 355 -10.43 0.39 6.30
C TRP A 355 -11.93 0.16 6.36
N ASN A 356 -12.37 -0.95 6.91
CA ASN A 356 -13.78 -1.29 7.04
C ASN A 356 -14.52 -0.24 7.88
N LEU A 357 -13.94 0.19 9.00
CA LEU A 357 -14.50 1.27 9.82
C LEU A 357 -14.63 2.58 9.04
N ALA A 358 -13.63 2.94 8.22
CA ALA A 358 -13.67 4.12 7.36
C ALA A 358 -14.72 3.99 6.24
N SER A 359 -14.85 2.81 5.63
CA SER A 359 -15.81 2.53 4.56
C SER A 359 -17.25 2.49 5.02
N SER A 360 -17.51 2.12 6.27
CA SER A 360 -18.86 2.06 6.85
C SER A 360 -19.33 3.41 7.42
N GLN A 361 -18.49 4.47 7.42
CA GLN A 361 -18.96 5.81 7.78
C GLN A 361 -19.80 6.44 6.65
N PRO A 362 -20.82 7.26 6.97
CA PRO A 362 -21.55 8.02 5.97
C PRO A 362 -20.61 8.95 5.20
N VAL A 363 -20.48 8.73 3.90
CA VAL A 363 -19.61 9.55 3.04
C VAL A 363 -20.35 10.84 2.64
N GLN A 364 -20.27 11.85 3.50
CA GLN A 364 -20.79 13.19 3.18
C GLN A 364 -19.92 13.84 2.11
N MET A 365 -20.49 14.03 0.92
CA MET A 365 -19.81 14.62 -0.22
C MET A 365 -20.72 15.67 -0.89
N PRO A 366 -20.85 16.86 -0.28
CA PRO A 366 -21.83 17.87 -0.70
C PRO A 366 -21.73 18.26 -2.18
N ALA A 367 -20.53 18.32 -2.73
CA ALA A 367 -20.31 18.59 -4.16
C ALA A 367 -20.92 17.52 -5.08
N PHE A 368 -20.90 16.25 -4.66
CA PHE A 368 -21.50 15.14 -5.39
C PHE A 368 -23.02 15.14 -5.22
N ASP A 369 -23.52 15.43 -4.01
CA ASP A 369 -24.96 15.58 -3.75
C ASP A 369 -25.55 16.73 -4.59
N ALA A 370 -24.84 17.85 -4.69
CA ALA A 370 -25.21 18.99 -5.53
C ALA A 370 -25.15 18.67 -7.04
N ALA A 371 -24.23 17.82 -7.48
CA ALA A 371 -24.18 17.35 -8.87
C ALA A 371 -25.34 16.39 -9.16
N LEU A 372 -25.63 15.45 -8.26
CA LEU A 372 -26.75 14.50 -8.37
C LEU A 372 -28.10 15.20 -8.45
N ALA A 373 -28.30 16.27 -7.68
CA ALA A 373 -29.52 17.07 -7.73
C ALA A 373 -29.77 17.74 -9.09
N ARG A 374 -28.75 17.83 -9.96
CA ARG A 374 -28.85 18.39 -11.31
C ARG A 374 -29.08 17.32 -12.38
N CYS A 375 -28.99 16.03 -12.04
CA CYS A 375 -29.29 14.94 -12.96
C CYS A 375 -30.80 14.77 -13.10
N PRO A 376 -31.32 14.52 -14.31
CA PRO A 376 -32.71 14.11 -14.49
C PRO A 376 -32.96 12.78 -13.75
N ALA A 377 -34.15 12.67 -13.15
CA ALA A 377 -34.57 11.52 -12.36
C ALA A 377 -34.75 10.24 -13.19
#